data_AF-A0A3N7G0V9-F1
#
_entry.id   AF-A0A3N7G0V9-F1
#
_cell.length_a   1.000
_cell.length_b   1.000
_cell.length_c   1.000
_cell.angle_alpha   90.00
_cell.angle_beta   90.00
_cell.angle_gamma   90.00
#
_symmetry.space_group_name_H-M   'P 1'
#
loop_
_entity.id
_entity.type
_entity.pdbx_description
1 polymer ?
#
loop_
_entity_poly.entity_id
_entity_poly.type
_entity_poly.pdbx_seq_one_letter_code
_entity_poly.pdbx_strand_id
1 'polypeptide(L)'
;MEPITVSYSLLLSDGEPLKVKADRMIRWDKECSKFFTQKMDKAGGQKNLIEYATSFSEVLARGVLWDKEDKIKALSELTKLAFLLNFDEQAVQFLMKSNNLQTFLEDEEFLNAAFPSV
;
A
#
# COMPACT_ATOMS: atom_id res chain seq x y z
N MET A 1 3.47 -6.42 19.60
CA MET A 1 4.08 -6.46 18.26
C MET A 1 5.32 -5.58 18.30
N GLU A 2 6.48 -6.07 17.85
CA GLU A 2 7.69 -5.25 17.79
C GLU A 2 7.68 -4.37 16.53
N PRO A 3 7.85 -3.05 16.67
CA PRO A 3 7.82 -2.14 15.54
C PRO A 3 9.05 -2.24 14.63
N ILE A 4 8.88 -1.90 13.35
CA ILE A 4 10.03 -1.59 12.49
C ILE A 4 10.45 -0.16 12.81
N THR A 5 11.44 0.00 13.69
CA THR A 5 12.02 1.30 13.98
C THR A 5 12.91 1.74 12.83
N VAL A 6 12.59 2.88 12.22
CA VAL A 6 13.39 3.51 11.18
C VAL A 6 13.99 4.79 11.72
N SER A 7 15.29 4.97 11.53
CA SER A 7 16.02 6.18 11.90
C SER A 7 16.48 6.89 10.63
N TYR A 8 15.94 8.07 10.38
CA TYR A 8 16.37 8.96 9.30
C TYR A 8 17.34 10.00 9.87
N SER A 9 18.40 10.29 9.12
CA SER A 9 19.33 11.37 9.43
C SER A 9 19.45 12.26 8.22
N LEU A 10 19.08 13.53 8.35
CA LEU A 10 19.19 14.52 7.29
C LEU A 10 20.27 15.53 7.69
N LEU A 11 21.37 15.59 6.94
CA LEU A 11 22.39 16.59 7.13
C LEU A 11 21.90 17.92 6.54
N LEU A 12 21.73 18.92 7.39
CA LEU A 12 21.36 20.27 7.00
C LEU A 12 22.61 21.12 6.79
N SER A 13 22.47 22.20 6.02
CA SER A 13 23.59 23.10 5.66
C SER A 13 24.21 23.80 6.86
N ASP A 14 23.50 23.90 7.99
CA ASP A 14 23.92 24.49 9.26
C ASP A 14 24.73 23.54 10.16
N GLY A 15 24.92 22.29 9.72
CA GLY A 15 25.94 21.37 10.22
C GLY A 15 25.44 20.28 11.16
N GLU A 16 24.35 20.48 11.90
CA GLU A 16 23.83 19.44 12.79
C GLU A 16 22.84 18.51 12.03
N PRO A 17 23.07 17.19 11.99
CA PRO A 17 22.16 16.27 11.34
C PRO A 17 20.85 16.12 12.12
N LEU A 18 19.73 16.44 11.47
CA LEU A 18 18.40 16.19 12.00
C LEU A 18 18.14 14.67 12.04
N LYS A 19 18.03 14.11 13.24
CA LYS A 19 17.71 12.70 13.45
C LYS A 19 16.24 12.53 13.81
N VAL A 20 15.50 11.78 13.00
CA VAL A 20 14.10 11.43 13.25
C VAL A 20 13.96 9.93 13.34
N LYS A 21 13.36 9.45 14.43
CA LYS A 21 12.96 8.06 14.59
C LYS A 21 11.46 7.93 14.36
N ALA A 22 11.06 6.90 13.63
CA ALA A 22 9.66 6.57 13.42
C ALA A 22 9.48 5.07 13.50
N ASP A 23 8.42 4.64 14.18
CA ASP A 23 8.01 3.24 14.24
C ASP A 23 6.97 2.98 13.15
N ARG A 24 7.19 1.93 12.35
CA ARG A 24 6.32 1.57 11.23
C ARG A 24 5.91 0.10 11.26
N MET A 25 4.71 -0.18 10.77
CA MET A 25 4.24 -1.55 10.52
C MET A 25 4.81 -2.12 9.24
N ILE A 26 4.92 -1.29 8.21
CA ILE A 26 5.30 -1.68 6.87
C ILE A 26 6.28 -0.66 6.32
N ARG A 27 7.31 -1.14 5.63
CA ARG A 27 8.29 -0.34 4.89
C ARG A 27 8.56 -1.01 3.56
N TRP A 28 8.52 -0.22 2.48
CA TRP A 28 9.00 -0.66 1.18
C TRP A 28 10.38 -0.07 0.93
N ASP A 29 11.33 -0.95 0.62
CA ASP A 29 12.62 -0.60 0.05
C ASP A 29 12.56 -0.73 -1.48
N LYS A 30 12.58 0.42 -2.15
CA LYS A 30 12.47 0.52 -3.61
C LYS A 30 13.73 -0.01 -4.32
N GLU A 31 14.90 0.17 -3.73
CA GLU A 31 16.18 -0.25 -4.33
C GLU A 31 16.26 -1.78 -4.44
N CYS A 32 15.82 -2.47 -3.37
CA CYS A 32 15.82 -3.92 -3.33
C CYS A 32 14.49 -4.55 -3.78
N SER A 33 13.47 -3.75 -4.13
CA SER A 33 12.10 -4.21 -4.45
C SER A 33 11.50 -5.13 -3.36
N LYS A 34 11.74 -4.81 -2.08
CA LYS A 34 11.31 -5.65 -0.94
C LYS A 34 10.39 -4.91 0.01
N PHE A 35 9.32 -5.59 0.43
CA PHE A 35 8.47 -5.16 1.55
C PHE A 35 8.95 -5.79 2.85
N PHE A 36 9.19 -4.95 3.84
CA PHE A 36 9.40 -5.35 5.22
C PHE A 36 8.11 -5.09 5.99
N THR A 37 7.55 -6.14 6.57
CA THR A 37 6.28 -6.05 7.28
C THR A 37 6.42 -6.67 8.66
N GLN A 38 5.82 -6.05 9.67
CA GLN A 38 5.54 -6.75 10.91
C GLN A 38 4.59 -7.92 10.63
N LYS A 39 4.77 -9.04 11.32
CA LYS A 39 3.83 -10.16 11.20
C LYS A 39 2.45 -9.70 11.65
N MET A 40 1.47 -9.79 10.75
CA MET A 40 0.10 -9.41 11.06
C MET A 40 -0.44 -10.24 12.23
N ASP A 41 -0.87 -9.57 13.29
CA ASP A 41 -1.51 -10.22 14.42
C ASP A 41 -2.97 -10.52 14.10
N LYS A 42 -3.21 -11.75 13.63
CA LYS A 42 -4.56 -12.26 13.31
C LYS A 42 -5.46 -12.39 14.54
N ALA A 43 -4.91 -12.44 15.75
CA ALA A 43 -5.70 -12.58 16.98
C ALA A 43 -6.31 -11.25 17.46
N GLY A 44 -5.76 -10.11 17.02
CA GLY A 44 -6.25 -8.78 17.40
C GLY A 44 -7.55 -8.33 16.71
N GLY A 45 -8.19 -9.21 15.94
CA GLY A 45 -9.49 -8.96 15.34
C GLY A 45 -9.51 -7.84 14.30
N GLN A 46 -10.68 -7.22 14.12
CA GLN A 46 -10.95 -6.29 13.02
C GLN A 46 -10.15 -4.98 13.11
N LYS A 47 -9.87 -4.48 14.32
CA LYS A 47 -9.07 -3.26 14.51
C LYS A 47 -7.67 -3.43 13.91
N ASN A 48 -6.96 -4.49 14.29
CA ASN A 48 -5.60 -4.75 13.81
C ASN A 48 -5.57 -5.00 12.30
N LEU A 49 -6.60 -5.67 11.76
CA LEU A 49 -6.77 -5.86 10.33
C LEU A 49 -6.87 -4.52 9.58
N ILE A 50 -7.70 -3.59 10.07
CA ILE A 50 -7.88 -2.26 9.46
C ILE A 50 -6.59 -1.42 9.57
N GLU A 51 -5.93 -1.42 10.72
CA GLU A 51 -4.65 -0.71 10.90
C GLU A 51 -3.57 -1.24 9.94
N TYR A 52 -3.45 -2.56 9.84
CA TYR A 52 -2.51 -3.20 8.92
C TYR A 52 -2.84 -2.89 7.45
N ALA A 53 -4.11 -3.04 7.04
CA ALA A 53 -4.56 -2.74 5.69
C ALA A 53 -4.31 -1.27 5.32
N THR A 54 -4.55 -0.35 6.25
CA THR A 54 -4.31 1.08 6.06
C THR A 54 -2.83 1.35 5.84
N SER A 55 -1.95 0.84 6.72
CA SER A 55 -0.51 1.03 6.57
C SER A 55 0.05 0.39 5.30
N PHE A 56 -0.43 -0.81 4.95
CA PHE A 56 -0.02 -1.53 3.75
C PHE A 56 -0.34 -0.72 2.49
N SER A 57 -1.58 -0.25 2.42
CA SER A 57 -2.08 0.45 1.25
C SER A 57 -1.42 1.81 1.06
N GLU A 58 -1.14 2.54 2.15
CA GLU A 58 -0.42 3.81 2.06
C GLU A 58 1.01 3.61 1.55
N VAL A 59 1.74 2.63 2.11
CA VAL A 59 3.13 2.37 1.70
C VAL A 59 3.21 1.91 0.25
N LEU A 60 2.29 1.03 -0.17
CA LEU A 60 2.20 0.57 -1.56
C LEU A 60 1.88 1.73 -2.51
N ALA A 61 0.84 2.51 -2.21
CA ALA A 61 0.42 3.62 -3.07
C ALA A 61 1.52 4.68 -3.22
N ARG A 62 2.19 5.05 -2.11
CA ARG A 62 3.31 6.02 -2.14
C ARG A 62 4.49 5.53 -2.96
N GLY A 63 4.81 4.24 -2.93
CA GLY A 63 5.94 3.73 -3.70
C GLY A 63 5.63 3.53 -5.18
N VAL A 64 4.41 3.12 -5.53
CA VAL A 64 3.97 2.94 -6.93
C VAL A 64 3.78 4.29 -7.61
N LEU A 65 3.15 5.25 -6.93
CA LEU A 65 2.76 6.56 -7.46
C LEU A 65 3.59 7.70 -6.84
N TRP A 66 4.88 7.44 -6.59
CA TRP A 66 5.79 8.39 -5.94
C TRP A 66 5.91 9.74 -6.68
N ASP A 67 5.63 9.75 -7.99
CA ASP A 67 5.64 10.92 -8.87
C ASP A 67 4.22 11.51 -9.13
N LYS A 68 3.17 10.93 -8.56
CA LYS A 68 1.76 11.31 -8.77
C LYS A 68 1.04 11.47 -7.44
N GLU A 69 1.48 12.44 -6.66
CA GLU A 69 1.03 12.65 -5.27
C GLU A 69 -0.49 12.81 -5.14
N ASP A 70 -1.14 13.45 -6.11
CA ASP A 70 -2.61 13.63 -6.15
C ASP A 70 -3.37 12.30 -6.27
N LYS A 71 -2.74 11.24 -6.78
CA LYS A 71 -3.34 9.91 -6.97
C LYS A 71 -3.08 8.94 -5.82
N ILE A 72 -2.10 9.22 -4.96
CA ILE A 72 -1.70 8.33 -3.86
C ILE A 72 -2.89 7.99 -2.96
N LYS A 73 -3.69 9.01 -2.58
CA LYS A 73 -4.85 8.80 -1.70
C LYS A 73 -5.88 7.86 -2.33
N ALA A 74 -6.18 8.04 -3.61
CA ALA A 74 -7.16 7.22 -4.32
C ALA A 74 -6.72 5.75 -4.39
N LEU A 75 -5.46 5.50 -4.78
CA LEU A 75 -4.92 4.14 -4.82
C LEU A 75 -4.88 3.51 -3.42
N SER A 76 -4.46 4.26 -2.41
CA SER A 76 -4.42 3.77 -1.02
C SER A 76 -5.80 3.32 -0.52
N GLU A 77 -6.86 4.06 -0.83
CA GLU A 77 -8.22 3.67 -0.42
C GLU A 77 -8.71 2.42 -1.16
N LEU A 78 -8.44 2.32 -2.47
CA LEU A 78 -8.79 1.14 -3.28
C LEU A 78 -8.05 -0.11 -2.83
N THR A 79 -6.73 -0.01 -2.62
CA THR A 79 -5.93 -1.13 -2.13
C THR A 79 -6.37 -1.57 -0.72
N LYS A 80 -6.74 -0.63 0.14
CA LYS A 80 -7.24 -0.94 1.50
C LYS A 80 -8.55 -1.72 1.42
N LEU A 81 -9.47 -1.28 0.57
CA LEU A 81 -10.74 -1.96 0.35
C LEU A 81 -10.53 -3.38 -0.18
N ALA A 82 -9.69 -3.54 -1.20
CA ALA A 82 -9.36 -4.85 -1.76
C ALA A 82 -8.72 -5.78 -0.71
N PHE A 83 -7.80 -5.27 0.10
CA PHE A 83 -7.18 -6.03 1.19
C PHE A 83 -8.20 -6.51 2.22
N LEU A 84 -9.14 -5.64 2.63
CA LEU A 84 -10.19 -6.00 3.58
C LEU A 84 -11.17 -7.05 3.03
N LEU A 85 -11.30 -7.15 1.70
CA LEU A 85 -12.04 -8.19 1.01
C LEU A 85 -11.20 -9.44 0.71
N ASN A 86 -9.98 -9.55 1.26
CA ASN A 86 -9.02 -10.61 0.94
C ASN A 86 -8.70 -10.73 -0.56
N PHE A 87 -8.82 -9.64 -1.31
CA PHE A 87 -8.68 -9.62 -2.77
C PHE A 87 -9.60 -10.62 -3.47
N ASP A 88 -10.76 -10.93 -2.88
CA ASP A 88 -11.78 -11.74 -3.55
C ASP A 88 -12.25 -11.01 -4.81
N GLU A 89 -11.98 -11.62 -5.97
CA GLU A 89 -12.19 -10.99 -7.27
C GLU A 89 -13.65 -10.58 -7.47
N GLN A 90 -14.61 -11.44 -7.10
CA GLN A 90 -16.02 -11.17 -7.29
C GLN A 90 -16.50 -10.01 -6.39
N ALA A 91 -16.08 -9.99 -5.13
CA ALA A 91 -16.38 -8.91 -4.20
C ALA A 91 -15.76 -7.58 -4.64
N VAL A 92 -14.50 -7.60 -5.10
CA VAL A 92 -13.81 -6.41 -5.62
C VAL A 92 -14.51 -5.91 -6.88
N GLN A 93 -14.82 -6.78 -7.84
CA GLN A 93 -15.54 -6.41 -9.07
C GLN A 93 -16.92 -5.82 -8.76
N PHE A 94 -17.66 -6.40 -7.81
CA PHE A 94 -18.95 -5.85 -7.38
C PHE A 94 -18.81 -4.42 -6.83
N LEU A 95 -17.81 -4.17 -5.97
CA LEU A 95 -17.57 -2.83 -5.42
C LEU A 95 -17.07 -1.84 -6.47
N MET A 96 -16.22 -2.25 -7.40
CA MET A 96 -15.81 -1.40 -8.51
C MET A 96 -17.01 -0.99 -9.36
N LYS A 97 -17.88 -1.94 -9.70
CA LYS A 97 -19.13 -1.68 -10.45
C LYS A 97 -20.05 -0.72 -9.69
N SER A 98 -20.25 -0.91 -8.38
CA SER A 98 -21.15 -0.04 -7.59
C SER A 98 -20.62 1.39 -7.40
N ASN A 99 -19.31 1.60 -7.53
CA ASN A 99 -18.66 2.92 -7.45
C ASN A 99 -18.37 3.54 -8.83
N ASN A 100 -18.87 2.96 -9.93
CA ASN A 100 -18.58 3.41 -11.31
C ASN A 100 -17.07 3.45 -11.63
N LEU A 101 -16.31 2.50 -11.07
CA LEU A 101 -14.87 2.33 -11.29
C LEU A 101 -14.60 1.16 -12.25
N GLN A 102 -15.49 0.94 -13.22
CA GLN A 102 -15.32 -0.15 -14.17
C GLN A 102 -14.11 0.15 -15.06
N THR A 103 -13.31 -0.88 -15.29
CA THR A 103 -12.20 -0.84 -16.25
C THR A 103 -12.77 -0.71 -17.65
N PHE A 104 -12.16 0.14 -18.48
CA PHE A 104 -12.53 0.19 -19.90
C PHE A 104 -12.13 -1.11 -20.60
N LEU A 105 -12.85 -1.49 -21.66
CA LEU A 105 -12.58 -2.74 -22.38
C LEU A 105 -11.13 -2.79 -22.87
N GLU A 106 -10.61 -1.66 -23.35
CA GLU A 106 -9.23 -1.51 -23.83
C GLU A 106 -8.20 -1.76 -22.72
N ASP A 107 -8.50 -1.29 -21.50
CA ASP A 107 -7.66 -1.51 -20.33
C ASP A 107 -7.72 -2.98 -19.86
N GLU A 108 -8.89 -3.62 -19.94
CA GLU A 108 -9.02 -5.05 -19.67
C GLU A 108 -8.23 -5.89 -20.68
N GLU A 109 -8.34 -5.60 -21.97
CA GLU A 109 -7.57 -6.27 -23.03
C GLU A 109 -6.06 -6.08 -22.82
N PHE A 110 -5.63 -4.86 -22.50
CA PHE A 110 -4.23 -4.58 -22.18
C PHE A 110 -3.74 -5.38 -20.97
N LEU A 111 -4.49 -5.41 -19.88
CA LEU A 111 -4.14 -6.15 -18.67
C LEU A 111 -4.07 -7.66 -18.93
N ASN A 112 -5.03 -8.22 -19.66
CA ASN A 112 -5.06 -9.64 -20.02
C ASN A 112 -3.87 -10.03 -20.92
N ALA A 113 -3.44 -9.14 -21.82
CA ALA A 113 -2.26 -9.37 -22.66
C ALA A 113 -0.95 -9.25 -21.87
N ALA A 114 -0.86 -8.30 -20.94
CA ALA A 114 0.34 -8.07 -20.13
C ALA A 114 0.51 -9.11 -19.02
N PHE A 115 -0.60 -9.62 -18.47
CA PHE A 115 -0.65 -10.56 -17.34
C PHE A 115 -1.58 -11.73 -17.68
N PRO A 116 -1.18 -12.62 -18.62
CA PRO A 116 -1.99 -13.76 -18.99
C PRO A 116 -2.20 -14.67 -17.77
N SER A 117 -3.46 -15.09 -17.55
CA SER A 117 -3.81 -16.02 -16.49
C SER A 117 -3.01 -17.33 -16.67
N VAL A 118 -2.33 -17.77 -15.60
CA VAL A 118 -1.60 -19.06 -15.56
C VAL A 118 -2.58 -20.22 -15.48
#